data_AF-A0A7W8Z110-F1
#
_entry.id   AF-A0A7W8Z110-F1
#
_cell.length_a   1.000
_cell.length_b   1.000
_cell.length_c   1.000
_cell.angle_alpha   90.00
_cell.angle_beta   90.00
_cell.angle_gamma   90.00
#
_symmetry.space_group_name_H-M   'P 1'
#
loop_
_entity.id
_entity.type
_entity.pdbx_description
1 polymer ?
#
loop_
_entity_poly.entity_id
_entity_poly.type
_entity_poly.pdbx_seq_one_letter_code
_entity_poly.pdbx_strand_id
1 'polypeptide(L)'
;MNAPARRPRSVRPLIALTALVGGLLASAAGATTAQAAASGPTPPIPGPAGLPVPAELAATLAYAACVAGGETAADGAVANAVRPNMNGARLGRSVNAYNVSCARAITRTVKGRGLDKRAAVIAVTTAITESTLHNYTVATDHDSLGLFQQRPSQGWGTPAQLVDPVYATNAFVNAMLRKFPNNSWMSGDIGAICQKVQVSAVPDAYGREVHDAQLLVDALWSGSADLGVLDFYLSDDQGSTAATRAVFQYGNSPMVPIKGDWDGDGKDTVSTYDPTSGRFYISNDPTGGQAQYVFPYGDPNAVPFVGDWDGDGKDNVGVRMGNVFYMRTSAVTSATETTQMVAYGDAPMRPLAGDWDGDGKDTVSAYDPASGRFYISNNPGSGQAQFFFAYGDPNAVPLVGDWDGDGKDNVGVRMGNVFYMRTSPVTSGTETTRLVAYGDAGDLPVVGDWDGDHKDSQGIAR
;
A
#
# COMPACT_ATOMS: atom_id res chain seq x y z
N MET A 1 -49.67 34.54 3.30
CA MET A 1 -51.00 33.91 3.51
C MET A 1 -50.93 32.52 2.90
N ASN A 2 -51.21 31.51 3.71
CA ASN A 2 -51.00 30.08 3.45
C ASN A 2 -52.28 29.39 2.95
N ALA A 3 -52.07 28.34 2.13
CA ALA A 3 -52.90 27.13 1.90
C ALA A 3 -54.24 27.31 1.13
N PRO A 4 -54.85 26.25 0.51
CA PRO A 4 -54.66 24.77 0.66
C PRO A 4 -54.44 24.02 -0.69
N ALA A 5 -53.83 22.83 -0.78
CA ALA A 5 -54.18 21.46 -0.37
C ALA A 5 -55.33 20.74 -1.14
N ARG A 6 -54.96 19.57 -1.71
CA ARG A 6 -55.70 18.29 -1.94
C ARG A 6 -56.36 17.97 -3.31
N ARG A 7 -55.74 16.97 -3.98
CA ARG A 7 -56.27 15.65 -4.49
C ARG A 7 -57.37 15.67 -5.59
N PRO A 8 -57.77 14.53 -6.22
CA PRO A 8 -57.16 13.19 -6.47
C PRO A 8 -57.39 12.67 -7.94
N ARG A 9 -57.16 11.35 -8.14
CA ARG A 9 -57.69 10.39 -9.17
C ARG A 9 -56.71 10.08 -10.31
N SER A 10 -56.12 8.88 -10.42
CA SER A 10 -56.63 7.51 -10.61
C SER A 10 -57.25 7.24 -11.99
N VAL A 11 -56.77 6.13 -12.58
CA VAL A 11 -57.38 5.23 -13.58
C VAL A 11 -56.83 5.37 -15.02
N ARG A 12 -56.16 4.28 -15.45
CA ARG A 12 -55.77 3.89 -16.82
C ARG A 12 -57.01 3.78 -17.74
N PRO A 13 -56.91 3.76 -19.09
CA PRO A 13 -56.75 2.46 -19.78
C PRO A 13 -56.12 2.46 -21.20
N LEU A 14 -55.83 1.23 -21.66
CA LEU A 14 -55.95 0.62 -23.00
C LEU A 14 -55.41 1.34 -24.26
N ILE A 15 -54.45 0.74 -25.00
CA ILE A 15 -54.55 -0.34 -26.01
C ILE A 15 -55.06 0.13 -27.39
N ALA A 16 -54.42 -0.44 -28.41
CA ALA A 16 -54.84 -0.75 -29.79
C ALA A 16 -54.39 0.24 -30.88
N LEU A 17 -53.48 -0.19 -31.77
CA LEU A 17 -53.72 -0.97 -33.02
C LEU A 17 -53.70 0.06 -34.17
N THR A 18 -53.10 -0.08 -35.35
CA THR A 18 -52.95 -1.14 -36.36
C THR A 18 -52.13 -0.42 -37.49
N ALA A 19 -51.47 -0.98 -38.50
CA ALA A 19 -51.89 -2.01 -39.44
C ALA A 19 -50.85 -2.08 -40.58
N LEU A 20 -50.63 -3.31 -41.10
CA LEU A 20 -50.59 -3.70 -42.53
C LEU A 20 -49.47 -3.09 -43.44
N VAL A 21 -48.90 -3.74 -44.47
CA VAL A 21 -49.08 -4.98 -45.26
C VAL A 21 -47.76 -5.20 -46.02
N GLY A 22 -47.45 -6.46 -46.37
CA GLY A 22 -46.94 -6.73 -47.72
C GLY A 22 -45.70 -7.61 -47.78
N GLY A 23 -45.90 -8.91 -48.02
CA GLY A 23 -44.84 -9.82 -48.44
C GLY A 23 -44.64 -9.81 -49.96
N LEU A 24 -43.47 -10.27 -50.42
CA LEU A 24 -43.32 -11.38 -51.37
C LEU A 24 -41.82 -11.71 -51.64
N LEU A 25 -41.49 -12.99 -51.45
CA LEU A 25 -40.64 -13.90 -52.25
C LEU A 25 -39.16 -13.60 -52.62
N ALA A 26 -38.31 -14.51 -52.09
CA ALA A 26 -37.42 -15.44 -52.79
C ALA A 26 -36.00 -15.04 -53.29
N SER A 27 -35.04 -15.72 -52.65
CA SER A 27 -33.90 -16.49 -53.20
C SER A 27 -32.62 -15.83 -53.73
N ALA A 28 -31.52 -16.26 -53.09
CA ALA A 28 -30.28 -16.85 -53.64
C ALA A 28 -29.01 -15.99 -53.84
N ALA A 29 -27.93 -16.60 -53.32
CA ALA A 29 -26.52 -16.57 -53.75
C ALA A 29 -25.73 -15.25 -53.59
N GLY A 30 -24.76 -15.30 -52.69
CA GLY A 30 -23.72 -14.30 -52.53
C GLY A 30 -22.46 -14.60 -53.33
N ALA A 31 -21.82 -13.53 -53.81
CA ALA A 31 -20.38 -13.38 -53.99
C ALA A 31 -20.03 -11.89 -54.16
N THR A 32 -19.08 -11.40 -53.33
CA THR A 32 -17.96 -10.45 -53.59
C THR A 32 -18.20 -9.21 -54.49
N THR A 33 -17.81 -7.96 -54.20
CA THR A 33 -16.48 -7.42 -53.82
C THR A 33 -16.55 -5.96 -53.33
N ALA A 34 -15.66 -5.63 -52.38
CA ALA A 34 -14.89 -4.38 -52.15
C ALA A 34 -15.55 -3.00 -51.98
N GLN A 35 -15.31 -2.37 -50.82
CA GLN A 35 -14.85 -0.97 -50.77
C GLN A 35 -14.03 -0.58 -49.51
N ALA A 36 -12.84 -0.04 -49.80
CA ALA A 36 -11.90 0.87 -49.12
C ALA A 36 -11.82 1.04 -47.59
N ALA A 37 -10.56 1.01 -47.14
CA ALA A 37 -10.06 1.21 -45.77
C ALA A 37 -9.93 2.69 -45.35
N ALA A 38 -10.08 2.93 -44.05
CA ALA A 38 -9.41 3.99 -43.30
C ALA A 38 -8.76 3.36 -42.05
N SER A 39 -7.48 3.66 -41.87
CA SER A 39 -6.53 3.13 -40.89
C SER A 39 -6.86 3.51 -39.43
N GLY A 40 -6.87 2.53 -38.53
CA GLY A 40 -6.82 2.74 -37.07
C GLY A 40 -5.51 2.19 -36.47
N PRO A 41 -4.92 2.83 -35.45
CA PRO A 41 -3.87 2.23 -34.61
C PRO A 41 -4.49 1.72 -33.29
N THR A 42 -4.20 0.60 -32.64
CA THR A 42 -3.30 -0.58 -32.79
C THR A 42 -3.93 -1.65 -31.85
N PRO A 43 -3.76 -2.98 -32.05
CA PRO A 43 -4.46 -3.99 -31.27
C PRO A 43 -3.86 -4.18 -29.86
N PRO A 44 -4.67 -4.48 -28.82
CA PRO A 44 -4.15 -4.94 -27.53
C PRO A 44 -3.49 -6.33 -27.68
N ILE A 45 -2.31 -6.48 -27.08
CA ILE A 45 -1.54 -7.73 -27.02
C ILE A 45 -2.31 -8.76 -26.16
N PRO A 46 -2.50 -10.01 -26.62
CA PRO A 46 -3.15 -11.06 -25.83
C PRO A 46 -2.23 -11.59 -24.73
N GLY A 47 -2.70 -11.59 -23.47
CA GLY A 47 -2.08 -12.39 -22.39
C GLY A 47 -2.41 -13.89 -22.54
N PRO A 48 -1.57 -14.82 -22.03
CA PRO A 48 -1.77 -16.25 -22.22
C PRO A 48 -3.02 -16.76 -21.49
N ALA A 49 -3.85 -17.50 -22.23
CA ALA A 49 -5.03 -18.18 -21.73
C ALA A 49 -4.66 -19.30 -20.73
N GLY A 50 -5.19 -19.23 -19.51
CA GLY A 50 -5.14 -20.33 -18.56
C GLY A 50 -5.98 -21.51 -19.06
N LEU A 51 -5.49 -22.73 -18.84
CA LEU A 51 -6.28 -23.95 -19.04
C LEU A 51 -7.47 -23.96 -18.04
N PRO A 52 -8.67 -24.43 -18.45
CA PRO A 52 -9.81 -24.52 -17.55
C PRO A 52 -9.64 -25.69 -16.56
N VAL A 53 -9.88 -25.43 -15.27
CA VAL A 53 -10.03 -26.47 -14.24
C VAL A 53 -11.42 -27.12 -14.42
N PRO A 54 -11.53 -28.46 -14.47
CA PRO A 54 -12.81 -29.17 -14.63
C PRO A 54 -13.80 -28.91 -13.48
N ALA A 55 -15.08 -28.78 -13.83
CA ALA A 55 -16.18 -28.28 -13.01
C ALA A 55 -16.76 -29.25 -11.94
N GLU A 56 -16.03 -30.28 -11.50
CA GLU A 56 -16.59 -31.34 -10.64
C GLU A 56 -15.95 -31.51 -9.24
N LEU A 57 -15.35 -30.46 -8.67
CA LEU A 57 -15.05 -30.46 -7.22
C LEU A 57 -15.29 -29.10 -6.54
N ALA A 58 -16.44 -28.49 -6.83
CA ALA A 58 -16.97 -27.36 -6.07
C ALA A 58 -17.84 -27.86 -4.90
N ALA A 59 -17.25 -28.03 -3.71
CA ALA A 59 -17.99 -28.23 -2.45
C ALA A 59 -17.19 -27.92 -1.16
N THR A 60 -16.48 -26.79 -1.07
CA THR A 60 -16.13 -26.07 0.17
C THR A 60 -15.55 -24.71 -0.23
N LEU A 61 -16.01 -23.60 0.35
CA LEU A 61 -15.54 -22.25 0.00
C LEU A 61 -14.02 -22.14 0.17
N ALA A 62 -13.26 -21.94 -0.91
CA ALA A 62 -11.81 -21.73 -0.84
C ALA A 62 -11.51 -20.26 -0.52
N TYR A 63 -10.76 -20.02 0.56
CA TYR A 63 -10.21 -18.71 0.89
C TYR A 63 -8.69 -18.77 0.89
N ALA A 64 -8.04 -17.71 0.40
CA ALA A 64 -6.59 -17.59 0.35
C ALA A 64 -6.02 -17.06 1.68
N ALA A 65 -4.71 -17.24 1.86
CA ALA A 65 -3.97 -16.52 2.89
C ALA A 65 -4.09 -15.00 2.68
N CYS A 66 -4.16 -14.25 3.77
CA CYS A 66 -4.24 -12.78 3.72
C CYS A 66 -2.88 -12.09 3.75
N VAL A 67 -1.83 -12.84 4.07
CA VAL A 67 -0.44 -12.41 4.09
C VAL A 67 0.38 -13.57 3.55
N ALA A 68 1.49 -13.25 2.90
CA ALA A 68 2.41 -14.29 2.47
C ALA A 68 3.08 -14.96 3.68
N GLY A 69 3.24 -16.28 3.62
CA GLY A 69 3.63 -17.12 4.76
C GLY A 69 2.48 -17.53 5.69
N GLY A 70 1.27 -16.98 5.50
CA GLY A 70 0.09 -17.34 6.29
C GLY A 70 0.10 -16.76 7.70
N GLU A 71 -0.73 -17.34 8.57
CA GLU A 71 -0.80 -16.96 9.98
C GLU A 71 0.47 -17.30 10.77
N THR A 72 0.80 -16.46 11.75
CA THR A 72 1.97 -16.65 12.62
C THR A 72 1.56 -17.05 14.04
N ALA A 73 2.53 -17.46 14.86
CA ALA A 73 2.31 -17.69 16.29
C ALA A 73 1.82 -16.41 17.02
N ALA A 74 2.29 -15.23 16.60
CA ALA A 74 1.82 -13.95 17.12
C ALA A 74 0.34 -13.72 16.80
N ASP A 75 -0.10 -14.07 15.58
CA ASP A 75 -1.52 -14.01 15.21
C ASP A 75 -2.37 -14.93 16.12
N GLY A 76 -1.85 -16.12 16.44
CA GLY A 76 -2.48 -17.04 17.39
C GLY A 76 -2.55 -16.50 18.82
N ALA A 77 -1.49 -15.84 19.29
CA ALA A 77 -1.46 -15.22 20.62
C ALA A 77 -2.47 -14.08 20.73
N VAL A 78 -2.54 -13.20 19.72
CA VAL A 78 -3.55 -12.14 19.63
C VAL A 78 -4.95 -12.73 19.63
N ALA A 79 -5.21 -13.75 18.80
CA ALA A 79 -6.52 -14.41 18.74
C ALA A 79 -6.95 -14.93 20.12
N ASN A 80 -6.04 -15.62 20.83
CA ASN A 80 -6.31 -16.14 22.17
C ASN A 80 -6.57 -15.02 23.20
N ALA A 81 -5.86 -13.90 23.10
CA ALA A 81 -6.01 -12.78 24.02
C ALA A 81 -7.35 -12.04 23.85
N VAL A 82 -7.81 -11.83 22.61
CA VAL A 82 -9.05 -11.07 22.36
C VAL A 82 -10.31 -11.92 22.48
N ARG A 83 -10.23 -13.23 22.17
CA ARG A 83 -11.37 -14.16 22.10
C ARG A 83 -12.32 -14.12 23.31
N PRO A 84 -11.87 -14.06 24.58
CA PRO A 84 -12.78 -14.05 25.73
C PRO A 84 -13.73 -12.83 25.75
N ASN A 85 -13.28 -11.72 25.17
CA ASN A 85 -13.96 -10.42 25.19
C ASN A 85 -14.76 -10.12 23.91
N MET A 86 -14.64 -10.98 22.89
CA MET A 86 -15.37 -10.84 21.63
C MET A 86 -16.80 -11.36 21.74
N ASN A 87 -17.74 -10.63 21.14
CA ASN A 87 -19.18 -10.87 21.20
C ASN A 87 -19.91 -10.58 19.88
N GLY A 88 -19.18 -10.30 18.79
CA GLY A 88 -19.72 -10.10 17.46
C GLY A 88 -20.50 -11.31 16.96
N ALA A 89 -21.50 -11.06 16.11
CA ALA A 89 -22.43 -12.08 15.66
C ALA A 89 -21.82 -12.98 14.57
N ARG A 90 -20.87 -12.45 13.78
CA ARG A 90 -20.20 -13.19 12.72
C ARG A 90 -18.91 -13.84 13.19
N LEU A 91 -17.96 -13.04 13.69
CA LEU A 91 -16.65 -13.55 14.10
C LEU A 91 -16.68 -14.03 15.55
N GLY A 92 -16.97 -13.11 16.48
CA GLY A 92 -17.13 -13.44 17.89
C GLY A 92 -15.99 -14.28 18.45
N ARG A 93 -16.35 -15.27 19.24
CA ARG A 93 -15.39 -16.20 19.87
C ARG A 93 -14.76 -17.21 18.90
N SER A 94 -15.17 -17.23 17.63
CA SER A 94 -14.60 -18.10 16.60
C SER A 94 -13.27 -17.57 16.05
N VAL A 95 -12.83 -16.38 16.49
CA VAL A 95 -11.55 -15.80 16.08
C VAL A 95 -10.37 -16.75 16.26
N ASN A 96 -9.58 -16.90 15.20
CA ASN A 96 -8.39 -17.71 15.15
C ASN A 96 -7.22 -16.96 14.50
N ALA A 97 -6.05 -17.60 14.44
CA ALA A 97 -4.82 -17.01 13.90
C ALA A 97 -4.98 -16.55 12.43
N TYR A 98 -5.73 -17.30 11.61
CA TYR A 98 -6.04 -16.90 10.24
C TYR A 98 -6.86 -15.60 10.18
N ASN A 99 -7.91 -15.46 11.00
CA ASN A 99 -8.68 -14.22 11.02
C ASN A 99 -7.82 -13.02 11.47
N VAL A 100 -6.93 -13.24 12.44
CA VAL A 100 -5.99 -12.21 12.91
C VAL A 100 -4.98 -11.85 11.82
N SER A 101 -4.46 -12.80 11.05
CA SER A 101 -3.54 -12.50 9.94
C SER A 101 -4.22 -11.64 8.86
N CYS A 102 -5.51 -11.86 8.60
CA CYS A 102 -6.32 -11.02 7.73
C CYS A 102 -6.57 -9.61 8.32
N ALA A 103 -6.90 -9.51 9.60
CA ALA A 103 -7.02 -8.22 10.28
C ALA A 103 -5.67 -7.47 10.31
N ARG A 104 -4.56 -8.18 10.45
CA ARG A 104 -3.18 -7.66 10.40
C ARG A 104 -2.85 -7.11 9.03
N ALA A 105 -3.21 -7.80 7.95
CA ALA A 105 -3.05 -7.30 6.58
C ALA A 105 -3.78 -5.95 6.40
N ILE A 106 -5.07 -5.90 6.73
CA ILE A 106 -5.90 -4.68 6.65
C ILE A 106 -5.27 -3.55 7.50
N THR A 107 -4.90 -3.86 8.74
CA THR A 107 -4.35 -2.89 9.69
C THR A 107 -3.01 -2.33 9.21
N ARG A 108 -2.10 -3.18 8.71
CA ARG A 108 -0.81 -2.77 8.14
C ARG A 108 -1.01 -1.90 6.90
N THR A 109 -1.93 -2.24 6.00
CA THR A 109 -2.23 -1.43 4.82
C THR A 109 -2.77 -0.04 5.20
N VAL A 110 -3.70 0.04 6.16
CA VAL A 110 -4.22 1.34 6.63
C VAL A 110 -3.12 2.17 7.30
N LYS A 111 -2.30 1.55 8.15
CA LYS A 111 -1.17 2.22 8.82
C LYS A 111 -0.12 2.71 7.80
N GLY A 112 0.20 1.89 6.79
CA GLY A 112 1.12 2.26 5.70
C GLY A 112 0.62 3.41 4.81
N ARG A 113 -0.68 3.72 4.88
CA ARG A 113 -1.27 4.92 4.26
C ARG A 113 -1.24 6.17 5.14
N GLY A 114 -0.71 6.08 6.35
CA GLY A 114 -0.69 7.20 7.31
C GLY A 114 -2.08 7.59 7.82
N LEU A 115 -3.06 6.69 7.78
CA LEU A 115 -4.43 6.95 8.26
C LEU A 115 -4.58 6.61 9.74
N ASP A 116 -5.51 7.30 10.42
CA ASP A 116 -5.81 7.08 11.82
C ASP A 116 -6.29 5.65 12.12
N LYS A 117 -6.05 5.19 13.36
CA LYS A 117 -6.50 3.90 13.90
C LYS A 117 -7.96 3.59 13.58
N ARG A 118 -8.81 4.61 13.68
CA ARG A 118 -10.24 4.50 13.40
C ARG A 118 -10.52 4.01 11.98
N ALA A 119 -9.70 4.36 10.99
CA ALA A 119 -9.86 3.84 9.62
C ALA A 119 -9.64 2.33 9.56
N ALA A 120 -8.71 1.78 10.37
CA ALA A 120 -8.51 0.34 10.46
C ALA A 120 -9.69 -0.34 11.16
N VAL A 121 -10.24 0.27 12.21
CA VAL A 121 -11.46 -0.24 12.87
C VAL A 121 -12.62 -0.30 11.87
N ILE A 122 -12.82 0.74 11.06
CA ILE A 122 -13.86 0.77 10.02
C ILE A 122 -13.63 -0.33 8.97
N ALA A 123 -12.40 -0.49 8.48
CA ALA A 123 -12.07 -1.49 7.47
C ALA A 123 -12.21 -2.94 8.01
N VAL A 124 -11.71 -3.21 9.21
CA VAL A 124 -11.84 -4.53 9.86
C VAL A 124 -13.30 -4.82 10.20
N THR A 125 -14.07 -3.84 10.68
CA THR A 125 -15.53 -3.99 10.88
C THR A 125 -16.21 -4.42 9.59
N THR A 126 -15.86 -3.77 8.48
CA THR A 126 -16.40 -4.12 7.16
C THR A 126 -16.01 -5.55 6.78
N ALA A 127 -14.74 -5.92 6.87
CA ALA A 127 -14.30 -7.26 6.48
C ALA A 127 -14.90 -8.38 7.36
N ILE A 128 -15.08 -8.16 8.66
CA ILE A 128 -15.84 -9.08 9.52
C ILE A 128 -17.28 -9.20 9.03
N THR A 129 -17.93 -8.07 8.75
CA THR A 129 -19.32 -8.03 8.32
C THR A 129 -19.51 -8.65 6.94
N GLU A 130 -18.55 -8.56 6.03
CA GLU A 130 -18.71 -9.07 4.67
C GLU A 130 -18.32 -10.55 4.56
N SER A 131 -17.19 -10.94 5.16
CA SER A 131 -16.59 -12.25 4.95
C SER A 131 -16.29 -13.03 6.22
N THR A 132 -16.58 -12.46 7.40
CA THR A 132 -16.10 -13.00 8.68
C THR A 132 -14.56 -13.06 8.72
N LEU A 133 -13.88 -12.10 8.08
CA LEU A 133 -12.43 -12.09 7.86
C LEU A 133 -11.92 -13.35 7.12
N HIS A 134 -12.56 -13.70 5.99
CA HIS A 134 -12.07 -14.73 5.07
C HIS A 134 -11.82 -14.12 3.68
N ASN A 135 -10.64 -14.39 3.12
CA ASN A 135 -10.28 -13.89 1.80
C ASN A 135 -10.76 -14.84 0.70
N TYR A 136 -12.06 -14.83 0.40
CA TYR A 136 -12.67 -15.75 -0.57
C TYR A 136 -12.11 -15.57 -1.99
N THR A 137 -11.55 -16.64 -2.56
CA THR A 137 -11.03 -16.65 -3.94
C THR A 137 -12.05 -17.10 -4.96
N VAL A 138 -13.19 -17.59 -4.48
CA VAL A 138 -14.34 -17.98 -5.30
C VAL A 138 -15.49 -17.07 -4.92
N ALA A 139 -16.25 -16.62 -5.93
CA ALA A 139 -17.35 -15.72 -5.68
C ALA A 139 -18.42 -16.39 -4.80
N THR A 140 -18.85 -15.70 -3.74
CA THR A 140 -19.79 -16.29 -2.75
C THR A 140 -21.21 -15.76 -2.88
N ASP A 141 -21.36 -14.49 -3.27
CA ASP A 141 -22.63 -13.86 -3.61
C ASP A 141 -22.46 -13.05 -4.89
N HIS A 142 -23.18 -13.42 -5.95
CA HIS A 142 -22.94 -12.94 -7.32
C HIS A 142 -21.47 -13.12 -7.76
N ASP A 143 -20.77 -12.03 -8.08
CA ASP A 143 -19.35 -11.99 -8.44
C ASP A 143 -18.48 -11.39 -7.31
N SER A 144 -18.96 -11.41 -6.06
CA SER A 144 -18.28 -10.82 -4.90
C SER A 144 -17.10 -11.67 -4.43
N LEU A 145 -15.93 -11.04 -4.26
CA LEU A 145 -14.67 -11.70 -3.91
C LEU A 145 -13.96 -11.03 -2.72
N GLY A 146 -13.03 -11.78 -2.12
CA GLY A 146 -12.08 -11.29 -1.14
C GLY A 146 -12.66 -10.86 0.21
N LEU A 147 -11.81 -10.22 1.02
CA LEU A 147 -12.12 -9.82 2.40
C LEU A 147 -13.35 -8.91 2.52
N PHE A 148 -13.57 -8.06 1.53
CA PHE A 148 -14.62 -7.04 1.53
C PHE A 148 -15.83 -7.41 0.67
N GLN A 149 -15.88 -8.63 0.11
CA GLN A 149 -16.93 -9.07 -0.81
C GLN A 149 -17.23 -8.03 -1.90
N GLN A 150 -16.17 -7.49 -2.49
CA GLN A 150 -16.25 -6.47 -3.53
C GLN A 150 -16.54 -7.12 -4.88
N ARG A 151 -17.22 -6.38 -5.77
CA ARG A 151 -17.70 -6.90 -7.06
C ARG A 151 -16.97 -6.28 -8.25
N PRO A 152 -16.34 -7.07 -9.12
CA PRO A 152 -15.79 -6.57 -10.39
C PRO A 152 -16.85 -5.85 -11.24
N SER A 153 -18.08 -6.38 -11.31
CA SER A 153 -19.16 -5.76 -12.07
C SER A 153 -19.58 -4.37 -11.56
N GLN A 154 -19.19 -3.99 -10.34
CA GLN A 154 -19.48 -2.69 -9.73
C GLN A 154 -18.26 -1.75 -9.78
N GLY A 155 -17.19 -2.14 -10.49
CA GLY A 155 -16.02 -1.31 -10.70
C GLY A 155 -15.03 -1.28 -9.53
N TRP A 156 -15.08 -2.26 -8.61
CA TRP A 156 -14.15 -2.31 -7.49
C TRP A 156 -12.74 -2.79 -7.86
N GLY A 157 -12.59 -3.51 -8.97
CA GLY A 157 -11.32 -4.08 -9.43
C GLY A 157 -11.53 -5.35 -10.24
N THR A 158 -10.45 -5.93 -10.77
CA THR A 158 -10.46 -7.27 -11.39
C THR A 158 -10.54 -8.37 -10.33
N PRO A 159 -10.99 -9.59 -10.67
CA PRO A 159 -11.01 -10.70 -9.71
C PRO A 159 -9.67 -10.93 -8.97
N ALA A 160 -8.54 -10.88 -9.69
CA ALA A 160 -7.21 -11.04 -9.11
C ALA A 160 -6.86 -9.93 -8.11
N GLN A 161 -7.27 -8.69 -8.39
CA GLN A 161 -7.08 -7.56 -7.50
C GLN A 161 -7.96 -7.66 -6.24
N LEU A 162 -9.18 -8.17 -6.35
CA LEU A 162 -10.10 -8.24 -5.21
C LEU A 162 -9.74 -9.33 -4.21
N VAL A 163 -8.99 -10.35 -4.62
CA VAL A 163 -8.44 -11.37 -3.73
C VAL A 163 -7.07 -10.98 -3.15
N ASP A 164 -6.49 -9.86 -3.57
CA ASP A 164 -5.31 -9.26 -2.93
C ASP A 164 -5.77 -8.37 -1.76
N PRO A 165 -5.46 -8.73 -0.50
CA PRO A 165 -5.85 -7.97 0.68
C PRO A 165 -5.35 -6.52 0.69
N VAL A 166 -4.17 -6.25 0.14
CA VAL A 166 -3.60 -4.89 0.10
C VAL A 166 -4.41 -4.05 -0.87
N TYR A 167 -4.63 -4.55 -2.09
CA TYR A 167 -5.46 -3.87 -3.08
C TYR A 167 -6.89 -3.64 -2.56
N ALA A 168 -7.56 -4.70 -2.08
CA ALA A 168 -8.96 -4.63 -1.65
C ALA A 168 -9.15 -3.64 -0.48
N THR A 169 -8.20 -3.62 0.47
CA THR A 169 -8.18 -2.64 1.55
C THR A 169 -8.01 -1.22 1.01
N ASN A 170 -7.09 -1.01 0.07
CA ASN A 170 -6.87 0.30 -0.56
C ASN A 170 -8.11 0.78 -1.32
N ALA A 171 -8.78 -0.12 -2.07
CA ALA A 171 -10.01 0.17 -2.78
C ALA A 171 -11.13 0.59 -1.82
N PHE A 172 -11.32 -0.16 -0.72
CA PHE A 172 -12.28 0.17 0.33
C PHE A 172 -12.01 1.55 0.95
N VAL A 173 -10.79 1.79 1.40
CA VAL A 173 -10.40 3.05 2.04
C VAL A 173 -10.54 4.22 1.06
N ASN A 174 -10.19 4.05 -0.21
CA ASN A 174 -10.39 5.08 -1.24
C ASN A 174 -11.88 5.43 -1.41
N ALA A 175 -12.76 4.43 -1.40
CA ALA A 175 -14.21 4.67 -1.44
C ALA A 175 -14.70 5.39 -0.18
N MET A 176 -14.19 5.04 1.01
CA MET A 176 -14.48 5.74 2.26
C MET A 176 -14.09 7.22 2.19
N LEU A 177 -12.85 7.52 1.80
CA LEU A 177 -12.35 8.90 1.71
C LEU A 177 -13.16 9.74 0.71
N ARG A 178 -13.57 9.17 -0.43
CA ARG A 178 -14.45 9.87 -1.39
C ARG A 178 -15.84 10.17 -0.82
N LYS A 179 -16.42 9.24 -0.06
CA LYS A 179 -17.79 9.37 0.51
C LYS A 179 -17.85 10.19 1.80
N PHE A 180 -16.68 10.42 2.41
CA PHE A 180 -16.49 11.17 3.65
C PHE A 180 -15.33 12.18 3.49
N PRO A 181 -15.51 13.22 2.65
CA PRO A 181 -14.50 14.25 2.45
C PRO A 181 -14.22 15.03 3.75
N ASN A 182 -13.10 15.76 3.78
CA ASN A 182 -12.69 16.61 4.91
C ASN A 182 -12.62 15.86 6.25
N ASN A 183 -12.18 14.60 6.22
CA ASN A 183 -12.07 13.73 7.40
C ASN A 183 -13.39 13.52 8.16
N SER A 184 -14.55 13.65 7.49
CA SER A 184 -15.86 13.44 8.12
C SER A 184 -16.12 12.00 8.60
N TRP A 185 -15.26 11.05 8.24
CA TRP A 185 -15.26 9.67 8.77
C TRP A 185 -14.64 9.55 10.17
N MET A 186 -13.92 10.57 10.64
CA MET A 186 -13.27 10.60 11.96
C MET A 186 -14.28 10.65 13.12
N SER A 187 -15.54 10.96 12.84
CA SER A 187 -16.62 11.01 13.82
C SER A 187 -17.85 10.25 13.32
N GLY A 188 -18.89 10.13 14.16
CA GLY A 188 -20.11 9.40 13.83
C GLY A 188 -20.06 7.90 14.09
N ASP A 189 -21.12 7.20 13.70
CA ASP A 189 -21.27 5.76 13.90
C ASP A 189 -20.47 4.97 12.86
N ILE A 190 -19.63 4.03 13.32
CA ILE A 190 -18.78 3.21 12.44
C ILE A 190 -19.62 2.31 11.53
N GLY A 191 -20.72 1.75 12.04
CA GLY A 191 -21.60 0.88 11.25
C GLY A 191 -22.23 1.64 10.08
N ALA A 192 -22.71 2.85 10.33
CA ALA A 192 -23.26 3.75 9.32
C ALA A 192 -22.21 4.15 8.27
N ILE A 193 -20.95 4.34 8.68
CA ILE A 193 -19.84 4.60 7.75
C ILE A 193 -19.63 3.39 6.83
N CYS A 194 -19.48 2.19 7.40
CA CYS A 194 -19.30 0.95 6.64
C CYS A 194 -20.43 0.75 5.63
N GLN A 195 -21.68 0.89 6.08
CA GLN A 195 -22.87 0.79 5.23
C GLN A 195 -22.86 1.81 4.09
N LYS A 196 -22.46 3.06 4.34
CA LYS A 196 -22.42 4.08 3.28
C LYS A 196 -21.36 3.74 2.22
N VAL A 197 -20.25 3.11 2.62
CA VAL A 197 -19.19 2.69 1.71
C VAL A 197 -19.63 1.51 0.86
N GLN A 198 -20.09 0.42 1.48
CA GLN A 198 -20.41 -0.85 0.82
C GLN A 198 -21.81 -0.91 0.20
N VAL A 199 -22.77 -0.18 0.75
CA VAL A 199 -24.17 -0.18 0.30
C VAL A 199 -24.76 -1.59 0.35
N SER A 200 -24.71 -2.23 1.52
CA SER A 200 -25.27 -3.57 1.73
C SER A 200 -26.80 -3.54 1.91
N ALA A 201 -27.45 -4.67 1.67
CA ALA A 201 -28.90 -4.85 1.88
C ALA A 201 -29.30 -4.92 3.36
N VAL A 202 -28.34 -5.04 4.30
CA VAL A 202 -28.60 -5.18 5.75
C VAL A 202 -27.80 -4.14 6.56
N PRO A 203 -28.29 -2.89 6.66
CA PRO A 203 -27.54 -1.78 7.25
C PRO A 203 -27.04 -2.00 8.69
N ASP A 204 -27.86 -2.65 9.53
CA ASP A 204 -27.57 -2.79 10.97
C ASP A 204 -26.57 -3.93 11.27
N ALA A 205 -26.04 -4.60 10.24
CA ALA A 205 -25.10 -5.70 10.43
C ALA A 205 -23.73 -5.23 10.92
N TYR A 206 -23.23 -4.10 10.40
CA TYR A 206 -21.88 -3.61 10.71
C TYR A 206 -21.72 -3.21 12.18
N GLY A 207 -22.73 -2.53 12.74
CA GLY A 207 -22.69 -2.05 14.13
C GLY A 207 -22.43 -3.16 15.16
N ARG A 208 -22.82 -4.40 14.84
CA ARG A 208 -22.65 -5.57 15.72
C ARG A 208 -21.21 -6.06 15.79
N GLU A 209 -20.40 -5.76 14.78
CA GLU A 209 -19.03 -6.25 14.67
C GLU A 209 -17.99 -5.18 15.07
N VAL A 210 -18.42 -3.93 15.35
CA VAL A 210 -17.53 -2.81 15.68
C VAL A 210 -16.69 -3.10 16.93
N HIS A 211 -17.30 -3.67 17.97
CA HIS A 211 -16.61 -4.01 19.22
C HIS A 211 -15.47 -5.02 18.98
N ASP A 212 -15.75 -6.08 18.24
CA ASP A 212 -14.79 -7.12 17.87
C ASP A 212 -13.65 -6.57 16.99
N ALA A 213 -13.99 -5.72 16.02
CA ALA A 213 -13.00 -5.03 15.19
C ALA A 213 -12.10 -4.10 16.02
N GLN A 214 -12.66 -3.39 17.00
CA GLN A 214 -11.91 -2.52 17.90
C GLN A 214 -10.91 -3.33 18.73
N LEU A 215 -11.31 -4.47 19.30
CA LEU A 215 -10.40 -5.34 20.05
C LEU A 215 -9.23 -5.85 19.20
N LEU A 216 -9.52 -6.31 17.97
CA LEU A 216 -8.50 -6.76 17.03
C LEU A 216 -7.54 -5.64 16.65
N VAL A 217 -8.09 -4.49 16.24
CA VAL A 217 -7.27 -3.33 15.85
C VAL A 217 -6.51 -2.79 17.05
N ASP A 218 -7.06 -2.76 18.26
CA ASP A 218 -6.32 -2.32 19.45
C ASP A 218 -5.08 -3.18 19.71
N ALA A 219 -5.23 -4.51 19.61
CA ALA A 219 -4.14 -5.46 19.76
C ALA A 219 -3.07 -5.31 18.65
N LEU A 220 -3.51 -5.03 17.42
CA LEU A 220 -2.63 -4.92 16.24
C LEU A 220 -2.03 -3.51 16.03
N TRP A 221 -2.69 -2.46 16.53
CA TRP A 221 -2.33 -1.06 16.27
C TRP A 221 -1.32 -0.49 17.26
N SER A 222 -1.45 -0.89 18.52
CA SER A 222 -0.69 -0.34 19.66
C SER A 222 0.73 -0.89 19.79
N GLY A 223 1.18 -1.77 18.89
CA GLY A 223 2.50 -2.41 18.99
C GLY A 223 2.70 -3.23 20.27
N SER A 224 1.63 -3.53 21.02
CA SER A 224 1.70 -4.33 22.26
C SER A 224 1.71 -5.83 22.01
N ALA A 225 1.42 -6.25 20.78
CA ALA A 225 2.01 -7.47 20.25
C ALA A 225 3.32 -7.03 19.60
N ASP A 226 4.44 -7.35 20.23
CA ASP A 226 5.67 -7.61 19.49
C ASP A 226 5.27 -8.59 18.38
N LEU A 227 5.06 -8.07 17.16
CA LEU A 227 4.67 -8.89 16.01
C LEU A 227 5.86 -9.77 15.55
N GLY A 228 6.95 -9.75 16.31
CA GLY A 228 8.22 -10.39 16.06
C GLY A 228 9.29 -9.35 15.80
N VAL A 229 10.52 -9.79 16.05
CA VAL A 229 11.73 -9.15 15.51
C VAL A 229 11.65 -9.25 13.98
N LEU A 230 12.01 -8.18 13.27
CA LEU A 230 12.03 -8.19 11.81
C LEU A 230 13.19 -9.06 11.32
N ASP A 231 12.90 -9.99 10.41
CA ASP A 231 13.92 -10.74 9.68
C ASP A 231 14.29 -9.97 8.40
N PHE A 232 15.57 -9.69 8.20
CA PHE A 232 16.10 -9.00 7.02
C PHE A 232 16.69 -9.97 6.00
N TYR A 233 16.26 -9.79 4.74
CA TYR A 233 16.67 -10.59 3.59
C TYR A 233 17.29 -9.64 2.59
N LEU A 234 18.62 -9.52 2.60
CA LEU A 234 19.36 -8.58 1.76
C LEU A 234 20.06 -9.32 0.60
N SER A 235 20.20 -8.64 -0.54
CA SER A 235 20.84 -9.17 -1.72
C SER A 235 21.85 -8.17 -2.27
N ASP A 236 23.09 -8.60 -2.45
CA ASP A 236 24.17 -7.84 -3.10
C ASP A 236 24.08 -7.92 -4.64
N ASP A 237 23.13 -8.71 -5.18
CA ASP A 237 22.88 -8.81 -6.62
C ASP A 237 21.49 -8.25 -6.97
N GLN A 238 21.48 -7.14 -7.72
CA GLN A 238 20.27 -6.50 -8.25
C GLN A 238 19.41 -7.39 -9.18
N GLY A 239 19.92 -8.56 -9.60
CA GLY A 239 19.24 -9.54 -10.44
C GLY A 239 18.74 -10.76 -9.66
N SER A 240 19.17 -10.93 -8.40
CA SER A 240 18.79 -12.07 -7.59
C SER A 240 17.35 -11.95 -7.12
N THR A 241 16.60 -13.06 -7.19
CA THR A 241 15.23 -13.15 -6.67
C THR A 241 15.18 -13.66 -5.22
N ALA A 242 16.34 -13.86 -4.59
CA ALA A 242 16.48 -14.34 -3.21
C ALA A 242 17.66 -13.66 -2.50
N ALA A 243 17.67 -13.68 -1.17
CA ALA A 243 18.77 -13.13 -0.38
C ALA A 243 20.11 -13.80 -0.74
N THR A 244 21.14 -12.99 -0.96
CA THR A 244 22.53 -13.46 -1.11
C THR A 244 23.28 -13.39 0.21
N ARG A 245 22.80 -12.57 1.15
CA ARG A 245 23.35 -12.44 2.50
C ARG A 245 22.65 -13.36 3.48
N ALA A 246 23.34 -13.64 4.59
CA ALA A 246 22.72 -14.36 5.71
C ALA A 246 21.55 -13.55 6.27
N VAL A 247 20.42 -14.22 6.50
CA VAL A 247 19.25 -13.61 7.15
C VAL A 247 19.60 -13.27 8.59
N PHE A 248 19.24 -12.07 9.02
CA PHE A 248 19.46 -11.61 10.39
C PHE A 248 18.26 -10.87 10.94
N GLN A 249 18.28 -10.64 12.26
CA GLN A 249 17.19 -10.04 13.01
C GLN A 249 17.58 -8.66 13.54
N TYR A 250 16.71 -7.67 13.34
CA TYR A 250 16.91 -6.33 13.88
C TYR A 250 15.61 -5.53 14.00
N GLY A 251 15.39 -4.90 15.16
CA GLY A 251 14.17 -4.11 15.43
C GLY A 251 12.89 -4.96 15.45
N ASN A 252 11.79 -4.36 15.89
CA ASN A 252 10.53 -5.08 16.09
C ASN A 252 9.43 -4.49 15.21
N SER A 253 8.53 -5.32 14.68
CA SER A 253 7.35 -4.79 13.98
C SER A 253 6.41 -4.11 15.00
N PRO A 254 5.95 -2.87 14.77
CA PRO A 254 5.76 -2.20 13.47
C PRO A 254 6.80 -1.12 13.13
N MET A 255 8.05 -1.26 13.57
CA MET A 255 9.11 -0.34 13.16
C MET A 255 9.31 -0.37 11.63
N VAL A 256 9.72 0.77 11.08
CA VAL A 256 10.00 0.97 9.67
C VAL A 256 11.49 0.75 9.43
N PRO A 257 11.89 -0.16 8.53
CA PRO A 257 13.28 -0.27 8.10
C PRO A 257 13.78 1.03 7.48
N ILE A 258 15.00 1.39 7.84
CA ILE A 258 15.79 2.43 7.19
C ILE A 258 17.19 1.87 6.91
N LYS A 259 17.94 2.53 6.03
CA LYS A 259 19.30 2.17 5.65
C LYS A 259 20.20 3.38 5.81
N GLY A 260 21.50 3.17 5.96
CA GLY A 260 22.49 4.22 5.79
C GLY A 260 23.92 3.76 6.10
N ASP A 261 24.89 4.48 5.56
CA ASP A 261 26.31 4.44 5.91
C ASP A 261 26.56 5.39 7.10
N TRP A 262 26.48 4.84 8.32
CA TRP A 262 26.52 5.65 9.54
C TRP A 262 27.94 6.06 9.95
N ASP A 263 28.97 5.37 9.44
CA ASP A 263 30.37 5.61 9.81
C ASP A 263 31.29 6.05 8.66
N GLY A 264 30.79 6.07 7.43
CA GLY A 264 31.46 6.57 6.23
C GLY A 264 32.38 5.53 5.60
N ASP A 265 32.09 4.24 5.77
CA ASP A 265 32.91 3.15 5.20
C ASP A 265 32.48 2.73 3.78
N GLY A 266 31.45 3.39 3.24
CA GLY A 266 30.85 3.16 1.93
C GLY A 266 29.83 2.03 1.93
N LYS A 267 29.42 1.48 3.08
CA LYS A 267 28.44 0.39 3.16
C LYS A 267 27.23 0.80 3.95
N ASP A 268 26.08 0.49 3.39
CA ASP A 268 24.83 0.61 4.08
C ASP A 268 24.63 -0.51 5.10
N THR A 269 24.12 -0.11 6.27
CA THR A 269 23.62 -1.04 7.27
C THR A 269 22.17 -0.74 7.61
N VAL A 270 21.46 -1.79 8.02
CA VAL A 270 20.05 -1.70 8.37
C VAL A 270 19.87 -1.10 9.75
N SER A 271 18.93 -0.16 9.84
CA SER A 271 18.44 0.41 11.09
C SER A 271 16.91 0.48 11.07
N THR A 272 16.28 0.92 12.16
CA THR A 272 14.82 1.02 12.23
C THR A 272 14.34 2.30 12.89
N TYR A 273 13.14 2.73 12.51
CA TYR A 273 12.42 3.84 13.11
C TYR A 273 11.09 3.33 13.70
N ASP A 274 10.83 3.67 14.95
CA ASP A 274 9.53 3.43 15.59
C ASP A 274 8.60 4.64 15.40
N PRO A 275 7.63 4.56 14.48
CA PRO A 275 6.71 5.67 14.24
C PRO A 275 5.75 5.90 15.41
N THR A 276 5.60 4.96 16.34
CA THR A 276 4.70 5.12 17.49
C THR A 276 5.31 5.97 18.59
N SER A 277 6.63 5.92 18.75
CA SER A 277 7.36 6.67 19.77
C SER A 277 8.23 7.80 19.20
N GLY A 278 8.40 7.88 17.88
CA GLY A 278 9.26 8.88 17.23
C GLY A 278 10.74 8.62 17.44
N ARG A 279 11.16 7.35 17.57
CA ARG A 279 12.53 6.98 17.94
C ARG A 279 13.26 6.25 16.81
N PHE A 280 14.51 6.63 16.61
CA PHE A 280 15.46 5.92 15.75
C PHE A 280 16.25 4.90 16.57
N TYR A 281 16.50 3.75 15.96
CA TYR A 281 17.31 2.65 16.47
C TYR A 281 18.39 2.37 15.43
N ILE A 282 19.57 2.97 15.64
CA ILE A 282 20.69 2.95 14.69
C ILE A 282 21.68 1.86 15.05
N SER A 283 22.14 1.11 14.05
CA SER A 283 23.17 0.09 14.16
C SER A 283 24.05 0.11 12.91
N ASN A 284 25.37 0.14 13.11
CA ASN A 284 26.36 -0.11 12.04
C ASN A 284 26.82 -1.58 11.98
N ASP A 285 26.05 -2.51 12.56
CA ASP A 285 26.34 -3.94 12.47
C ASP A 285 25.61 -4.55 11.26
N PRO A 286 26.33 -5.08 10.25
CA PRO A 286 25.73 -5.66 9.06
C PRO A 286 25.07 -7.03 9.31
N THR A 287 25.13 -7.56 10.54
CA THR A 287 24.61 -8.88 10.93
C THR A 287 23.48 -8.80 11.97
N GLY A 288 22.94 -7.60 12.23
CA GLY A 288 21.80 -7.39 13.13
C GLY A 288 22.19 -7.15 14.59
N GLY A 289 21.33 -7.58 15.51
CA GLY A 289 21.57 -7.44 16.95
C GLY A 289 20.86 -6.26 17.61
N GLN A 290 21.50 -5.64 18.60
CA GLN A 290 20.93 -4.51 19.35
C GLN A 290 21.34 -3.18 18.72
N ALA A 291 20.46 -2.19 18.80
CA ALA A 291 20.78 -0.83 18.38
C ALA A 291 21.97 -0.27 19.17
N GLN A 292 22.94 0.30 18.46
CA GLN A 292 24.09 0.99 19.04
C GLN A 292 23.69 2.38 19.56
N TYR A 293 22.76 3.04 18.87
CA TYR A 293 22.23 4.35 19.27
C TYR A 293 20.71 4.36 19.22
N VAL A 294 20.07 4.87 20.27
CA VAL A 294 18.61 5.02 20.34
C VAL A 294 18.25 6.40 20.83
N PHE A 295 17.58 7.19 19.99
CA PHE A 295 17.22 8.57 20.32
C PHE A 295 15.88 8.96 19.69
N PRO A 296 15.09 9.84 20.33
CA PRO A 296 13.92 10.44 19.70
C PRO A 296 14.36 11.48 18.66
N TYR A 297 13.65 11.54 17.54
CA TYR A 297 13.80 12.61 16.56
C TYR A 297 12.49 12.73 15.78
N GLY A 298 11.73 13.80 16.02
CA GLY A 298 10.36 13.97 15.53
C GLY A 298 9.27 13.51 16.49
N ASP A 299 8.04 13.90 16.15
CA ASP A 299 6.84 13.49 16.88
C ASP A 299 6.36 12.09 16.46
N PRO A 300 5.55 11.41 17.29
CA PRO A 300 4.84 10.22 16.87
C PRO A 300 4.09 10.40 15.54
N ASN A 301 4.20 9.41 14.66
CA ASN A 301 3.69 9.36 13.28
C ASN A 301 4.43 10.25 12.26
N ALA A 302 5.56 10.86 12.63
CA ALA A 302 6.44 11.45 11.62
C ALA A 302 6.96 10.38 10.65
N VAL A 303 7.26 10.77 9.42
CA VAL A 303 7.71 9.82 8.37
C VAL A 303 9.23 9.92 8.26
N PRO A 304 9.99 8.84 8.51
CA PRO A 304 11.45 8.88 8.48
C PRO A 304 11.99 8.96 7.04
N PHE A 305 13.18 9.52 6.90
CA PHE A 305 14.03 9.43 5.71
C PHE A 305 15.51 9.52 6.13
N VAL A 306 16.41 9.13 5.24
CA VAL A 306 17.86 9.08 5.47
C VAL A 306 18.57 9.69 4.26
N GLY A 307 19.71 10.34 4.51
CA GLY A 307 20.60 10.84 3.47
C GLY A 307 21.76 11.67 4.02
N ASP A 308 22.76 11.95 3.20
CA ASP A 308 23.93 12.81 3.50
C ASP A 308 23.72 14.25 3.00
N TRP A 309 22.93 15.04 3.73
CA TRP A 309 22.67 16.44 3.35
C TRP A 309 23.73 17.44 3.86
N ASP A 310 24.66 17.02 4.72
CA ASP A 310 25.77 17.89 5.16
C ASP A 310 27.05 17.69 4.32
N GLY A 311 27.15 16.57 3.61
CA GLY A 311 28.18 16.20 2.65
C GLY A 311 29.46 15.73 3.32
N ASP A 312 29.36 15.12 4.50
CA ASP A 312 30.51 14.56 5.21
C ASP A 312 30.83 13.11 4.83
N GLY A 313 30.05 12.53 3.91
CA GLY A 313 30.15 11.16 3.45
C GLY A 313 29.45 10.16 4.36
N LYS A 314 28.59 10.63 5.29
CA LYS A 314 27.84 9.77 6.21
C LYS A 314 26.37 10.12 6.18
N ASP A 315 25.57 9.07 6.29
CA ASP A 315 24.14 9.24 6.36
C ASP A 315 23.67 9.87 7.66
N ASN A 316 22.72 10.78 7.52
CA ASN A 316 22.00 11.40 8.61
C ASN A 316 20.54 10.96 8.63
N VAL A 317 19.83 11.22 9.74
CA VAL A 317 18.40 10.87 9.87
C VAL A 317 17.50 12.11 9.86
N GLY A 318 16.36 11.97 9.20
CA GLY A 318 15.39 13.03 9.02
C GLY A 318 13.97 12.53 9.25
N VAL A 319 13.06 13.46 9.55
CA VAL A 319 11.63 13.19 9.64
C VAL A 319 10.80 14.24 8.92
N ARG A 320 9.74 13.79 8.24
CA ARG A 320 8.77 14.68 7.61
C ARG A 320 7.51 14.75 8.46
N MET A 321 7.10 15.97 8.79
CA MET A 321 5.86 16.27 9.53
C MET A 321 5.08 17.33 8.75
N GLY A 322 3.89 16.95 8.27
CA GLY A 322 3.14 17.79 7.33
C GLY A 322 3.91 17.97 6.02
N ASN A 323 4.18 19.22 5.65
CA ASN A 323 4.98 19.57 4.48
C ASN A 323 6.44 19.96 4.80
N VAL A 324 6.87 19.82 6.06
CA VAL A 324 8.20 20.24 6.52
C VAL A 324 9.09 19.03 6.73
N PHE A 325 10.29 19.09 6.17
CA PHE A 325 11.40 18.18 6.41
C PHE A 325 12.25 18.74 7.54
N TYR A 326 12.50 17.91 8.55
CA TYR A 326 13.41 18.18 9.66
C TYR A 326 14.59 17.23 9.47
N MET A 327 15.77 17.80 9.20
CA MET A 327 16.99 17.09 8.83
C MET A 327 18.00 17.26 9.95
N ARG A 328 18.45 16.17 10.55
CA ARG A 328 19.46 16.22 11.61
C ARG A 328 20.82 16.46 10.96
N THR A 329 21.50 17.55 11.32
CA THR A 329 22.84 17.91 10.79
C THR A 329 23.98 17.61 11.75
N SER A 330 23.66 16.96 12.86
CA SER A 330 24.66 16.40 13.78
C SER A 330 24.72 14.90 13.52
N ALA A 331 25.92 14.32 13.49
CA ALA A 331 26.09 12.87 13.38
C ALA A 331 25.15 12.10 14.32
N VAL A 332 24.64 10.95 13.87
CA VAL A 332 23.71 10.10 14.64
C VAL A 332 24.29 9.65 15.99
N THR A 333 25.62 9.61 16.09
CA THR A 333 26.40 9.27 17.29
C THR A 333 26.54 10.42 18.30
N SER A 334 26.22 11.66 17.89
CA SER A 334 26.33 12.84 18.74
C SER A 334 25.21 12.90 19.78
N ALA A 335 25.55 13.31 21.00
CA ALA A 335 24.57 13.62 22.05
C ALA A 335 23.91 15.00 21.85
N THR A 336 24.55 15.89 21.08
CA THR A 336 23.98 17.20 20.72
C THR A 336 23.29 17.09 19.38
N GLU A 337 22.03 17.50 19.34
CA GLU A 337 21.20 17.53 18.13
C GLU A 337 21.26 18.93 17.51
N THR A 338 21.59 18.97 16.21
CA THR A 338 21.37 20.15 15.36
C THR A 338 20.42 19.75 14.23
N THR A 339 19.52 20.67 13.86
CA THR A 339 18.46 20.41 12.90
C THR A 339 18.34 21.56 11.89
N GLN A 340 18.24 21.21 10.62
CA GLN A 340 17.84 22.08 9.53
C GLN A 340 16.40 21.77 9.12
N MET A 341 15.68 22.79 8.63
CA MET A 341 14.28 22.65 8.25
C MET A 341 14.06 23.18 6.83
N VAL A 342 13.21 22.50 6.06
CA VAL A 342 12.74 23.00 4.76
C VAL A 342 11.30 22.57 4.48
N ALA A 343 10.47 23.48 3.98
CA ALA A 343 9.12 23.16 3.54
C ALA A 343 9.12 22.79 2.05
N TYR A 344 8.68 21.59 1.71
CA TYR A 344 8.69 21.10 0.34
C TYR A 344 7.61 20.04 0.08
N GLY A 345 6.94 20.14 -1.07
CA GLY A 345 5.81 19.30 -1.44
C GLY A 345 4.58 19.48 -0.54
N ASP A 346 3.48 18.82 -0.88
CA ASP A 346 2.25 18.85 -0.08
C ASP A 346 2.13 17.61 0.83
N ALA A 347 1.31 17.66 1.87
CA ALA A 347 0.88 16.45 2.56
C ALA A 347 -0.30 15.83 1.79
N PRO A 348 -0.36 14.49 1.59
CA PRO A 348 0.38 13.43 2.27
C PRO A 348 1.55 12.83 1.46
N MET A 349 2.35 13.64 0.76
CA MET A 349 3.51 13.11 0.00
C MET A 349 4.53 12.42 0.93
N ARG A 350 5.25 11.43 0.40
CA ARG A 350 6.33 10.72 1.11
C ARG A 350 7.66 11.44 0.93
N PRO A 351 8.50 11.53 1.98
CA PRO A 351 9.84 12.10 1.85
C PRO A 351 10.75 11.19 1.03
N LEU A 352 11.67 11.81 0.31
CA LEU A 352 12.82 11.22 -0.36
C LEU A 352 14.04 12.10 -0.06
N ALA A 353 15.23 11.52 -0.07
CA ALA A 353 16.51 12.24 -0.09
C ALA A 353 17.46 11.45 -0.99
N GLY A 354 18.31 12.16 -1.71
CA GLY A 354 19.33 11.58 -2.57
C GLY A 354 20.13 12.66 -3.31
N ASP A 355 21.29 12.28 -3.83
CA ASP A 355 22.22 13.09 -4.61
C ASP A 355 21.85 13.02 -6.10
N TRP A 356 20.94 13.90 -6.51
CA TRP A 356 20.39 13.86 -7.87
C TRP A 356 21.33 14.43 -8.95
N ASP A 357 22.36 15.20 -8.58
CA ASP A 357 23.30 15.80 -9.54
C ASP A 357 24.74 15.31 -9.45
N GLY A 358 25.10 14.52 -8.44
CA GLY A 358 26.40 13.89 -8.24
C GLY A 358 27.40 14.80 -7.54
N ASP A 359 26.96 15.73 -6.70
CA ASP A 359 27.84 16.65 -5.96
C ASP A 359 28.28 16.11 -4.59
N GLY A 360 27.82 14.91 -4.23
CA GLY A 360 28.06 14.24 -2.96
C GLY A 360 27.17 14.73 -1.83
N LYS A 361 26.07 15.43 -2.12
CA LYS A 361 25.10 15.87 -1.12
C LYS A 361 23.68 15.49 -1.49
N ASP A 362 22.99 14.93 -0.52
CA ASP A 362 21.58 14.62 -0.65
C ASP A 362 20.72 15.86 -0.49
N THR A 363 19.71 15.97 -1.35
CA THR A 363 18.65 16.96 -1.20
C THR A 363 17.28 16.32 -1.09
N VAL A 364 16.45 16.92 -0.24
CA VAL A 364 15.10 16.39 0.00
C VAL A 364 14.16 16.62 -1.19
N SER A 365 13.38 15.58 -1.47
CA SER A 365 12.41 15.50 -2.56
C SER A 365 11.12 14.84 -2.06
N ALA A 366 10.08 14.80 -2.88
CA ALA A 366 8.75 14.30 -2.47
C ALA A 366 8.13 13.34 -3.50
N TYR A 367 7.41 12.34 -3.02
CA TYR A 367 6.62 11.42 -3.84
C TYR A 367 5.14 11.50 -3.50
N ASP A 368 4.28 11.71 -4.49
CA ASP A 368 2.83 11.66 -4.32
C ASP A 368 2.29 10.25 -4.60
N PRO A 369 1.93 9.49 -3.55
CA PRO A 369 1.40 8.14 -3.74
C PRO A 369 0.04 8.14 -4.44
N ALA A 370 -0.74 9.22 -4.40
CA ALA A 370 -2.06 9.23 -5.04
C ALA A 370 -1.95 9.26 -6.58
N SER A 371 -0.91 9.90 -7.10
CA SER A 371 -0.68 10.03 -8.55
C SER A 371 0.50 9.22 -9.08
N GLY A 372 1.32 8.62 -8.20
CA GLY A 372 2.54 7.92 -8.60
C GLY A 372 3.64 8.87 -9.07
N ARG A 373 3.62 10.14 -8.62
CA ARG A 373 4.47 11.20 -9.18
C ARG A 373 5.61 11.59 -8.24
N PHE A 374 6.82 11.60 -8.78
CA PHE A 374 8.03 12.12 -8.13
C PHE A 374 8.16 13.62 -8.37
N TYR A 375 8.66 14.34 -7.37
CA TYR A 375 8.99 15.76 -7.39
C TYR A 375 10.41 15.92 -6.84
N ILE A 376 11.36 16.13 -7.75
CA ILE A 376 12.79 16.15 -7.47
C ILE A 376 13.32 17.58 -7.45
N SER A 377 14.16 17.91 -6.47
CA SER A 377 14.79 19.24 -6.35
C SER A 377 16.15 19.21 -5.64
N ASN A 378 17.14 19.84 -6.26
CA ASN A 378 18.44 20.17 -5.65
C ASN A 378 18.40 21.51 -4.90
N ASN A 379 17.25 22.19 -4.91
CA ASN A 379 17.03 23.41 -4.16
C ASN A 379 15.62 23.40 -3.54
N PRO A 380 15.35 22.50 -2.57
CA PRO A 380 14.03 22.39 -1.95
C PRO A 380 13.61 23.68 -1.23
N GLY A 381 14.56 24.52 -0.82
CA GLY A 381 14.29 25.85 -0.22
C GLY A 381 13.56 26.83 -1.15
N SER A 382 13.58 26.59 -2.46
CA SER A 382 12.77 27.35 -3.43
C SER A 382 11.27 27.03 -3.35
N GLY A 383 10.90 25.91 -2.72
CA GLY A 383 9.54 25.37 -2.71
C GLY A 383 9.07 24.80 -4.05
N GLN A 384 9.94 24.75 -5.07
CA GLN A 384 9.62 24.27 -6.41
C GLN A 384 10.39 23.00 -6.78
N ALA A 385 9.73 22.07 -7.45
CA ALA A 385 10.39 20.93 -8.08
C ALA A 385 11.11 21.37 -9.36
N GLN A 386 12.34 20.90 -9.54
CA GLN A 386 13.09 21.08 -10.79
C GLN A 386 12.67 20.04 -11.83
N PHE A 387 12.38 18.81 -11.37
CA PHE A 387 11.90 17.72 -12.21
C PHE A 387 10.67 17.07 -11.56
N PHE A 388 9.70 16.68 -12.38
CA PHE A 388 8.56 15.90 -11.91
C PHE A 388 8.07 14.96 -13.00
N PHE A 389 7.79 13.72 -12.63
CA PHE A 389 7.38 12.67 -13.57
C PHE A 389 6.66 11.55 -12.83
N ALA A 390 5.77 10.85 -13.52
CA ALA A 390 5.15 9.65 -12.99
C ALA A 390 6.09 8.46 -13.19
N TYR A 391 6.22 7.60 -12.18
CA TYR A 391 6.97 6.35 -12.28
C TYR A 391 6.32 5.33 -11.33
N GLY A 392 5.70 4.31 -11.92
CA GLY A 392 4.85 3.35 -11.20
C GLY A 392 3.37 3.74 -11.10
N ASP A 393 2.59 2.80 -10.58
CA ASP A 393 1.16 2.97 -10.35
C ASP A 393 0.87 3.77 -9.07
N PRO A 394 -0.34 4.37 -8.93
CA PRO A 394 -0.79 4.93 -7.68
C PRO A 394 -0.64 3.96 -6.49
N ASN A 395 -0.08 4.47 -5.39
CA ASN A 395 0.23 3.79 -4.14
C ASN A 395 1.41 2.81 -4.21
N ALA A 396 2.24 2.87 -5.25
CA ALA A 396 3.54 2.22 -5.20
C ALA A 396 4.39 2.78 -4.04
N VAL A 397 5.31 1.97 -3.53
CA VAL A 397 6.24 2.41 -2.47
C VAL A 397 7.49 2.98 -3.14
N PRO A 398 7.82 4.27 -2.95
CA PRO A 398 8.99 4.87 -3.58
C PRO A 398 10.28 4.38 -2.92
N LEU A 399 11.34 4.34 -3.73
CA LEU A 399 12.70 3.95 -3.34
C LEU A 399 13.69 4.95 -3.96
N VAL A 400 14.85 5.11 -3.33
CA VAL A 400 15.98 5.93 -3.80
C VAL A 400 17.25 5.10 -3.66
N GLY A 401 18.18 5.25 -4.61
CA GLY A 401 19.48 4.61 -4.62
C GLY A 401 20.16 4.79 -5.97
N ASP A 402 21.48 4.61 -6.00
CA ASP A 402 22.31 4.55 -7.19
C ASP A 402 22.31 3.11 -7.75
N TRP A 403 21.36 2.83 -8.65
CA TRP A 403 21.23 1.50 -9.22
C TRP A 403 22.25 1.23 -10.34
N ASP A 404 22.77 2.26 -11.00
CA ASP A 404 23.65 2.11 -12.17
C ASP A 404 25.15 2.31 -11.85
N GLY A 405 25.45 2.82 -10.66
CA GLY A 405 26.78 3.03 -10.09
C GLY A 405 27.49 4.23 -10.70
N ASP A 406 26.74 5.25 -11.12
CA ASP A 406 27.30 6.47 -11.71
C ASP A 406 27.61 7.57 -10.69
N GLY A 407 27.33 7.31 -9.41
CA GLY A 407 27.51 8.22 -8.28
C GLY A 407 26.34 9.18 -8.10
N LYS A 408 25.20 8.95 -8.77
CA LYS A 408 23.98 9.76 -8.61
C LYS A 408 22.82 8.89 -8.21
N ASP A 409 22.02 9.42 -7.31
CA ASP A 409 20.79 8.75 -6.93
C ASP A 409 19.79 8.74 -8.07
N ASN A 410 19.17 7.59 -8.21
CA ASN A 410 18.03 7.35 -9.05
C ASN A 410 16.78 7.13 -8.21
N VAL A 411 15.64 6.94 -8.88
CA VAL A 411 14.39 6.59 -8.21
C VAL A 411 13.96 5.19 -8.58
N GLY A 412 13.22 4.56 -7.68
CA GLY A 412 12.57 3.27 -7.91
C GLY A 412 11.19 3.23 -7.28
N VAL A 413 10.43 2.19 -7.61
CA VAL A 413 9.20 1.86 -6.91
C VAL A 413 9.08 0.36 -6.66
N ARG A 414 8.43 0.01 -5.55
CA ARG A 414 7.99 -1.35 -5.25
C ARG A 414 6.48 -1.46 -5.49
N MET A 415 6.08 -2.43 -6.33
CA MET A 415 4.68 -2.75 -6.62
C MET A 415 4.46 -4.26 -6.53
N GLY A 416 3.51 -4.69 -5.71
CA GLY A 416 3.40 -6.11 -5.37
C GLY A 416 4.73 -6.58 -4.78
N ASN A 417 5.29 -7.68 -5.30
CA ASN A 417 6.60 -8.18 -4.89
C ASN A 417 7.78 -7.76 -5.80
N VAL A 418 7.57 -6.82 -6.72
CA VAL A 418 8.55 -6.47 -7.76
C VAL A 418 9.12 -5.07 -7.50
N PHE A 419 10.45 -4.99 -7.50
CA PHE A 419 11.22 -3.74 -7.50
C PHE A 419 11.39 -3.28 -8.95
N TYR A 420 11.05 -2.03 -9.23
CA TYR A 420 11.26 -1.35 -10.51
C TYR A 420 12.25 -0.21 -10.27
N MET A 421 13.47 -0.36 -10.76
CA MET A 421 14.59 0.55 -10.55
C MET A 421 14.83 1.34 -11.83
N ARG A 422 14.70 2.66 -11.78
CA ARG A 422 14.93 3.52 -12.94
C ARG A 422 16.43 3.75 -13.10
N THR A 423 17.09 3.04 -14.01
CA THR A 423 18.54 3.13 -14.30
C THR A 423 18.89 4.27 -15.27
N SER A 424 18.07 5.31 -15.30
CA SER A 424 18.29 6.50 -16.13
C SER A 424 18.22 7.69 -15.20
N PRO A 425 19.09 8.70 -15.36
CA PRO A 425 19.08 9.87 -14.50
C PRO A 425 17.68 10.50 -14.39
N VAL A 426 17.31 10.97 -13.20
CA VAL A 426 16.03 11.64 -12.96
C VAL A 426 15.82 12.87 -13.84
N THR A 427 16.91 13.44 -14.36
CA THR A 427 16.98 14.59 -15.27
C THR A 427 16.75 14.22 -16.74
N SER A 428 16.80 12.93 -17.09
CA SER A 428 16.61 12.42 -18.44
C SER A 428 15.13 12.34 -18.82
N GLY A 429 14.82 12.64 -20.08
CA GLY A 429 13.51 12.37 -20.68
C GLY A 429 13.34 10.93 -21.19
N THR A 430 14.41 10.14 -21.22
CA THR A 430 14.38 8.71 -21.54
C THR A 430 14.37 7.92 -20.24
N GLU A 431 13.46 6.94 -20.15
CA GLU A 431 13.32 6.04 -19.01
C GLU A 431 13.90 4.67 -19.37
N THR A 432 14.91 4.24 -18.62
CA THR A 432 15.37 2.84 -18.61
C THR A 432 15.07 2.25 -17.24
N THR A 433 14.56 1.01 -17.21
CA THR A 433 14.09 0.35 -15.99
C THR A 433 14.66 -1.06 -15.91
N ARG A 434 15.23 -1.39 -14.76
CA ARG A 434 15.52 -2.76 -14.33
C ARG A 434 14.42 -3.23 -13.39
N LEU A 435 14.04 -4.50 -13.46
CA LEU A 435 13.08 -5.08 -12.52
C LEU A 435 13.57 -6.39 -11.92
N VAL A 436 13.15 -6.65 -10.68
CA VAL A 436 13.43 -7.90 -9.98
C VAL A 436 12.28 -8.24 -9.04
N ALA A 437 11.79 -9.47 -9.09
CA ALA A 437 10.84 -10.00 -8.12
C ALA A 437 11.61 -10.47 -6.89
N TYR A 438 11.31 -9.91 -5.71
CA TYR A 438 12.08 -10.18 -4.51
C TYR A 438 11.20 -10.08 -3.27
N GLY A 439 11.21 -11.16 -2.47
CA GLY A 439 10.31 -11.33 -1.33
C GLY A 439 8.84 -11.44 -1.74
N ASP A 440 7.98 -11.15 -0.77
CA ASP A 440 6.54 -11.15 -0.88
C ASP A 440 5.96 -9.73 -0.95
N ALA A 441 4.73 -9.58 -1.43
CA ALA A 441 4.12 -8.27 -1.63
C ALA A 441 3.87 -7.49 -0.33
N GLY A 442 3.77 -8.19 0.81
CA GLY A 442 3.55 -7.61 2.13
C GLY A 442 4.82 -7.23 2.89
N ASP A 443 5.99 -7.55 2.35
CA ASP A 443 7.26 -7.25 3.00
C ASP A 443 7.61 -5.77 2.86
N LEU A 444 8.34 -5.24 3.85
CA LEU A 444 8.80 -3.86 3.86
C LEU A 444 10.06 -3.75 3.01
N PRO A 445 10.08 -2.97 1.91
CA PRO A 445 11.25 -2.85 1.07
C PRO A 445 12.32 -1.99 1.76
N VAL A 446 13.58 -2.35 1.56
CA VAL A 446 14.76 -1.55 1.89
C VAL A 446 15.77 -1.73 0.76
N VAL A 447 16.58 -0.71 0.48
CA VAL A 447 17.56 -0.68 -0.62
C VAL A 447 18.83 -0.07 -0.08
N GLY A 448 19.99 -0.55 -0.50
CA GLY A 448 21.28 -0.13 0.04
C GLY A 448 22.45 -0.75 -0.71
N ASP A 449 23.62 -0.14 -0.59
CA ASP A 449 24.91 -0.70 -0.96
C ASP A 449 25.42 -1.60 0.19
N TRP A 450 25.04 -2.87 0.16
CA TRP A 450 25.30 -3.80 1.27
C TRP A 450 26.74 -4.35 1.30
N ASP A 451 27.47 -4.28 0.18
CA ASP A 451 28.81 -4.84 0.02
C ASP A 451 29.91 -3.81 -0.31
N GLY A 452 29.53 -2.56 -0.55
CA GLY A 452 30.41 -1.42 -0.78
C GLY A 452 30.91 -1.34 -2.22
N ASP A 453 30.11 -1.80 -3.18
CA ASP A 453 30.44 -1.77 -4.61
C ASP A 453 29.97 -0.49 -5.32
N HIS A 454 29.40 0.45 -4.56
CA HIS A 454 28.77 1.69 -4.99
C HIS A 454 27.49 1.48 -5.82
N LYS A 455 26.80 0.36 -5.65
CA LYS A 455 25.49 0.11 -6.24
C LYS A 455 24.47 -0.34 -5.23
N ASP A 456 23.35 0.38 -5.17
CA ASP A 456 22.25 -0.01 -4.32
C ASP A 456 21.54 -1.26 -4.85
N SER A 457 21.19 -2.17 -3.96
CA SER A 457 20.52 -3.43 -4.28
C SER A 457 19.38 -3.74 -3.31
N GLN A 458 18.46 -4.59 -3.73
CA GLN A 458 17.19 -4.82 -3.04
C GLN A 458 17.35 -5.64 -1.76
N GLY A 459 16.56 -5.26 -0.75
CA GLY A 459 16.33 -6.01 0.47
C GLY A 459 14.87 -5.91 0.92
N ILE A 460 14.47 -6.81 1.81
CA ILE A 460 13.16 -6.74 2.47
C ILE A 460 13.28 -7.06 3.96
N ALA A 461 12.27 -6.62 4.73
CA ALA A 461 12.03 -7.03 6.11
C ALA A 461 10.61 -7.61 6.25
N ARG A 462 10.45 -8.68 7.05
CA ARG A 462 9.16 -9.39 7.22
C ARG A 462 8.69 -9.54 8.67
#